data_AF-A0A3B9ZNB0-F1
#
_entry.id   AF-A0A3B9ZNB0-F1
#
_cell.length_a   1.000
_cell.length_b   1.000
_cell.length_c   1.000
_cell.angle_alpha   90.00
_cell.angle_beta   90.00
_cell.angle_gamma   90.00
#
_symmetry.space_group_name_H-M   'P 1'
#
loop_
_entity.id
_entity.type
_entity.pdbx_description
1 polymer ?
#
loop_
_entity_poly.entity_id
_entity_poly.type
_entity_poly.pdbx_seq_one_letter_code
_entity_poly.pdbx_strand_id
1 'polypeptide(L)'
;PQYWAEGTEGLKEGDTPSFLYLVSAVHGMNNPEDPTQESWGGQYIRLGTTNHWIDGPGGSSISKWKPQYQAEFSQRVDWMLDK
;
A
#
# COMPACT_ATOMS: atom_id res chain seq x y z
N PRO A 1 -8.21 -13.32 21.90
CA PRO A 1 -7.68 -14.31 20.93
C PRO A 1 -7.12 -13.57 19.70
N GLN A 2 -5.80 -13.46 19.64
CA GLN A 2 -5.07 -12.70 18.63
C GLN A 2 -4.74 -13.64 17.48
N TYR A 3 -5.41 -13.45 16.35
CA TYR A 3 -5.23 -14.27 15.14
C TYR A 3 -3.94 -13.83 14.44
N TRP A 4 -2.85 -14.55 14.70
CA TRP A 4 -1.67 -14.50 13.84
C TRP A 4 -1.96 -15.37 12.62
N ALA A 5 -1.80 -14.82 11.42
CA ALA A 5 -1.90 -15.60 10.20
C ALA A 5 -0.81 -16.70 10.21
N GLU A 6 -1.24 -17.93 10.38
CA GLU A 6 -0.39 -19.12 10.42
C GLU A 6 0.34 -19.27 9.08
N GLY A 7 1.67 -19.16 9.10
CA GLY A 7 2.52 -19.38 7.91
C GLY A 7 3.57 -18.31 7.59
N THR A 8 3.70 -17.25 8.39
CA THR A 8 4.75 -16.24 8.16
C THR A 8 5.42 -15.83 9.47
N GLU A 9 6.74 -15.98 9.56
CA GLU A 9 7.55 -15.44 10.64
C GLU A 9 7.63 -13.91 10.44
N GLY A 10 6.61 -13.20 10.91
CA GLY A 10 6.48 -11.75 10.79
C GLY A 10 5.64 -11.25 9.61
N LEU A 11 5.23 -9.98 9.68
CA LEU A 11 4.54 -9.27 8.60
C LEU A 11 5.55 -9.02 7.47
N LYS A 12 5.53 -9.85 6.41
CA LYS A 12 6.27 -9.54 5.19
C LYS A 12 5.81 -8.16 4.70
N GLU A 13 6.76 -7.24 4.49
CA GLU A 13 6.50 -5.95 3.88
C GLU A 13 5.67 -4.93 4.71
N GLY A 14 5.82 -4.91 6.04
CA GLY A 14 5.06 -4.00 6.92
C GLY A 14 5.09 -2.50 6.56
N ASP A 15 6.20 -2.00 5.97
CA ASP A 15 6.32 -0.61 5.52
C ASP A 15 6.02 -0.41 4.02
N THR A 16 5.82 -1.50 3.26
CA THR A 16 5.63 -1.42 1.80
C THR A 16 4.33 -0.72 1.40
N PRO A 17 3.20 -0.85 2.12
CA PRO A 17 2.01 -0.04 1.86
C PRO A 17 2.30 1.48 1.91
N SER A 18 3.10 1.93 2.88
CA SER A 18 3.46 3.35 3.02
C SER A 18 4.27 3.84 1.81
N PHE A 19 5.16 3.01 1.28
CA PHE A 19 5.89 3.33 0.05
C PHE A 19 4.97 3.32 -1.18
N LEU A 20 4.10 2.31 -1.31
CA LEU A 20 3.17 2.18 -2.43
C LEU A 20 2.17 3.35 -2.50
N TYR A 21 1.78 3.95 -1.37
CA TYR A 21 0.98 5.18 -1.32
C TYR A 21 1.63 6.35 -2.07
N LEU A 22 2.96 6.47 -1.98
CA LEU A 22 3.73 7.53 -2.65
C LEU A 22 3.97 7.18 -4.12
N VAL A 23 4.24 5.91 -4.43
CA VAL A 23 4.42 5.46 -5.82
C VAL A 23 3.15 5.69 -6.63
N SER A 24 1.97 5.41 -6.06
CA SER A 24 0.73 5.67 -6.78
C SER A 24 0.47 7.16 -7.03
N ALA A 25 0.98 8.05 -6.18
CA ALA A 25 0.91 9.49 -6.40
C ALA A 25 1.80 9.95 -7.57
N VAL A 26 2.97 9.33 -7.76
CA VAL A 26 3.83 9.58 -8.94
C VAL A 26 3.12 9.22 -10.25
N HIS A 27 2.27 8.19 -10.21
CA HIS A 27 1.42 7.79 -11.34
C HIS A 27 0.12 8.62 -11.46
N GLY A 28 -0.09 9.62 -10.59
CA GLY A 28 -1.26 10.48 -10.60
C GLY A 28 -2.56 9.82 -10.13
N MET A 29 -2.47 8.67 -9.44
CA MET A 29 -3.66 7.93 -8.97
C MET A 29 -4.26 8.51 -7.69
N ASN A 30 -3.46 9.19 -6.86
CA ASN A 30 -3.91 9.85 -5.64
C ASN A 30 -3.13 11.14 -5.38
N ASN A 31 -3.76 12.06 -4.64
CA ASN A 31 -3.08 13.21 -4.05
C ASN A 31 -2.40 12.76 -2.75
N PRO A 32 -1.07 12.88 -2.61
CA PRO A 32 -0.37 12.47 -1.39
C PRO A 32 -0.81 13.25 -0.15
N GLU A 33 -1.34 14.46 -0.32
CA GLU A 33 -1.84 15.33 0.76
C GLU A 33 -3.30 15.01 1.17
N ASP A 34 -3.98 14.09 0.48
CA ASP A 34 -5.34 13.67 0.79
C ASP A 34 -5.41 12.14 1.03
N PRO A 35 -5.17 11.67 2.27
CA PRO A 35 -5.15 10.25 2.63
C PRO A 35 -6.49 9.53 2.49
N THR A 36 -7.58 10.27 2.25
CA THR A 36 -8.91 9.69 2.04
C THR A 36 -9.09 9.10 0.65
N GLN A 37 -8.18 9.40 -0.28
CA GLN A 37 -8.21 8.86 -1.63
C GLN A 37 -7.69 7.43 -1.66
N GLU A 38 -8.21 6.64 -2.59
CA GLU A 38 -7.71 5.29 -2.79
C GLU A 38 -6.33 5.33 -3.46
N SER A 39 -5.44 4.47 -3.00
CA SER A 39 -4.07 4.36 -3.48
C SER A 39 -3.60 2.92 -3.45
N TRP A 40 -2.44 2.63 -4.01
CA TRP A 40 -1.82 1.30 -3.87
C TRP A 40 -1.40 0.99 -2.44
N GLY A 41 -1.17 2.03 -1.62
CA GLY A 41 -0.92 1.91 -0.19
C GLY A 41 -2.16 1.76 0.67
N GLY A 42 -3.36 1.85 0.07
CA GLY A 42 -4.64 1.73 0.76
C GLY A 42 -5.43 3.03 0.78
N GLN A 43 -6.43 3.07 1.66
CA GLN A 43 -7.28 4.25 1.89
C GLN A 43 -7.42 4.46 3.39
N TYR A 44 -7.25 5.71 3.84
CA TYR A 44 -7.22 6.04 5.27
C TYR A 44 -8.42 6.88 5.68
N ILE A 45 -8.77 6.80 6.96
CA ILE A 45 -9.76 7.66 7.59
C ILE A 45 -9.13 8.41 8.77
N ARG A 46 -9.60 9.63 9.00
CA ARG A 46 -9.10 10.47 10.09
C ARG A 46 -9.69 10.01 11.42
N LEU A 47 -8.84 9.76 12.40
CA LEU A 47 -9.28 9.39 13.75
C LEU A 47 -9.60 10.65 14.57
N GLY A 48 -10.88 10.96 14.67
CA GLY A 48 -11.40 12.09 15.43
C GLY A 48 -10.93 13.43 14.85
N THR A 49 -10.47 14.33 15.71
CA THR A 49 -10.09 15.70 15.33
C THR A 49 -8.59 15.90 15.14
N THR A 50 -7.78 14.88 15.40
CA THR A 50 -6.31 14.93 15.31
C THR A 50 -5.81 14.60 13.91
N ASN A 51 -4.53 14.85 13.62
CA ASN A 51 -3.89 14.44 12.36
C ASN A 51 -3.45 12.98 12.36
N HIS A 52 -4.18 12.13 13.08
CA HIS A 52 -3.94 10.70 13.11
C HIS A 52 -4.82 10.02 12.08
N TRP A 53 -4.21 9.22 11.21
CA TRP A 53 -4.87 8.47 10.15
C TRP A 53 -4.77 6.99 10.44
N ILE A 54 -5.88 6.28 10.27
CA ILE A 54 -5.96 4.82 10.43
C ILE A 54 -6.45 4.19 9.14
N ASP A 55 -6.19 2.89 8.98
CA ASP A 55 -6.72 2.12 7.87
C ASP A 55 -8.24 2.24 7.83
N GLY A 56 -8.78 2.66 6.69
CA GLY A 56 -10.22 2.79 6.47
C GLY A 56 -10.84 1.42 6.17
N PRO A 57 -10.96 1.02 4.88
CA PRO A 57 -11.51 -0.30 4.52
C PRO A 57 -10.65 -1.50 4.95
N GLY A 58 -9.47 -1.26 5.53
CA GLY A 58 -8.51 -2.30 5.90
C GLY A 58 -7.76 -2.87 4.70
N GLY A 59 -7.19 -4.07 4.85
CA GLY A 59 -6.30 -4.68 3.83
C GLY A 59 -6.92 -4.93 2.45
N SER A 60 -8.25 -4.91 2.32
CA SER A 60 -8.94 -4.98 1.02
C SER A 60 -8.71 -3.74 0.16
N SER A 61 -8.46 -2.58 0.79
CA SER A 61 -8.12 -1.34 0.08
C SER A 61 -6.78 -1.42 -0.66
N ILE A 62 -5.87 -2.29 -0.20
CA ILE A 62 -4.55 -2.53 -0.79
C ILE A 62 -4.59 -3.72 -1.75
N SER A 63 -5.16 -4.85 -1.31
CA SER A 63 -5.05 -6.13 -2.03
C SER A 63 -5.68 -6.12 -3.42
N LYS A 64 -6.69 -5.27 -3.66
CA LYS A 64 -7.29 -5.07 -4.98
C LYS A 64 -6.30 -4.54 -6.03
N TRP A 65 -5.26 -3.81 -5.60
CA TRP A 65 -4.24 -3.24 -6.49
C TRP A 65 -3.08 -4.19 -6.78
N LYS A 66 -3.09 -5.40 -6.19
CA LYS A 66 -2.03 -6.40 -6.34
C LYS A 66 -1.60 -6.68 -7.78
N PRO A 67 -2.52 -6.85 -8.74
CA PRO A 67 -2.12 -7.06 -10.13
C PRO A 67 -1.28 -5.90 -10.71
N GLN A 68 -1.53 -4.67 -10.27
CA GLN A 68 -0.88 -3.47 -10.83
C GLN A 68 0.52 -3.27 -10.25
N TYR A 69 0.64 -3.23 -8.92
CA TYR A 69 1.96 -3.02 -8.29
C TYR A 69 2.90 -4.21 -8.53
N GLN A 70 2.39 -5.44 -8.66
CA GLN A 70 3.23 -6.59 -9.03
C GLN A 70 3.70 -6.54 -10.48
N ALA A 71 2.86 -6.09 -11.41
CA ALA A 71 3.25 -5.91 -12.81
C ALA A 71 4.36 -4.86 -12.95
N GLU A 72 4.22 -3.72 -12.25
CA GLU A 72 5.26 -2.69 -12.25
C GLU A 72 6.55 -3.21 -11.59
N PHE A 73 6.44 -3.91 -10.46
CA PHE A 73 7.61 -4.48 -9.79
C PHE A 73 8.35 -5.46 -10.71
N SER A 74 7.62 -6.30 -11.45
CA SER A 74 8.23 -7.20 -12.45
C SER A 74 9.03 -6.44 -13.50
N GLN A 75 8.48 -5.37 -14.07
CA GLN A 75 9.18 -4.55 -15.07
C GLN A 75 10.47 -3.93 -14.48
N ARG A 76 10.42 -3.48 -13.23
CA ARG A 76 11.60 -2.94 -12.52
C ARG A 76 12.64 -4.02 -12.25
N VAL A 77 12.22 -5.26 -11.99
CA VAL A 77 13.12 -6.41 -11.87
C VAL A 77 13.79 -6.72 -13.21
N ASP A 78 13.05 -6.68 -14.32
CA ASP A 78 13.60 -6.91 -15.64
C ASP A 78 14.72 -5.90 -15.99
N TRP A 79 14.55 -4.62 -15.61
CA TRP A 79 15.60 -3.59 -15.77
C TRP A 79 16.89 -3.89 -15.00
N MET A 80 16.84 -4.70 -13.94
CA MET A 80 18.04 -5.07 -13.18
C MET A 80 18.85 -6.18 -13.85
N LEU A 81 18.26 -6.89 -14.82
CA LEU A 81 18.87 -8.00 -15.55
C LEU A 81 19.47 -7.55 -16.89
N ASP A 82 18.91 -6.51 -17.51
CA ASP A 82 19.51 -5.83 -18.67
C ASP A 82 20.72 -4.99 -18.22
N LYS A 83 21.91 -5.60 -18.24
CA LYS A 83 23.21 -4.93 -18.09
C LYS A 83 24.09 -5.14 -19.30
#